data_AF-A0A452Z307-F1
#
_entry.id   AF-A0A452Z307-F1
#
_cell.length_a   1.000
_cell.length_b   1.000
_cell.length_c   1.000
_cell.angle_alpha   90.00
_cell.angle_beta   90.00
_cell.angle_gamma   90.00
#
_symmetry.space_group_name_H-M   'P 1'
#
loop_
_entity.id
_entity.type
_entity.pdbx_description
1 polymer ?
#
loop_
_entity_poly.entity_id
_entity_poly.type
_entity_poly.pdbx_seq_one_letter_code
_entity_poly.pdbx_strand_id
1 'polypeptide(L)' 'DHTPLLVDSGEATHVGNRNTFSFELGWFERERFMELIATEWARDSGGSSNMVRWQNKIRHLRQFLRGWAKNQSGIYKVE' A
#
# COMPACT_ATOMS: atom_id res chain seq x y z
N ASP A 1 -8.83 -36.50 -7.58
CA ASP A 1 -9.07 -35.27 -6.80
C ASP A 1 -7.78 -34.46 -6.85
N HIS A 2 -7.82 -33.27 -7.44
CA HIS A 2 -6.63 -32.45 -7.70
C HIS A 2 -6.88 -31.05 -7.20
N THR A 3 -6.52 -30.79 -5.94
CA THR A 3 -6.46 -29.44 -5.39
C THR A 3 -5.25 -28.74 -6.02
N PRO A 4 -5.42 -27.75 -6.91
CA PRO A 4 -4.29 -27.04 -7.48
C PRO A 4 -3.66 -26.18 -6.36
N LEU A 5 -2.38 -26.43 -6.08
CA LEU A 5 -1.62 -25.59 -5.17
C LEU A 5 -1.22 -24.32 -5.90
N LEU A 6 -1.67 -23.18 -5.39
CA LEU A 6 -1.22 -21.87 -5.86
C LEU A 6 0.20 -21.64 -5.33
N VAL A 7 1.19 -21.79 -6.20
CA VAL A 7 2.59 -21.47 -5.91
C VAL A 7 2.87 -20.08 -6.47
N ASP A 8 3.07 -19.10 -5.59
CA ASP A 8 3.52 -17.77 -5.94
C ASP A 8 5.02 -17.65 -5.62
N SER A 9 5.86 -17.67 -6.65
CA SER A 9 7.32 -17.57 -6.52
C SER A 9 7.80 -16.14 -6.27
N GLY A 10 6.91 -15.14 -6.24
CA GLY A 10 7.26 -13.72 -6.10
C GLY A 10 8.00 -13.12 -7.31
N GLU A 11 8.28 -13.93 -8.34
CA GLU A 11 8.86 -13.51 -9.60
C GLU A 11 7.84 -12.70 -10.40
N ALA A 12 8.19 -11.46 -10.77
CA ALA A 12 7.33 -10.60 -11.56
C ALA A 12 7.11 -11.22 -12.95
N THR A 13 5.92 -11.76 -13.20
CA THR A 13 5.50 -12.31 -14.51
C THR A 13 5.49 -11.27 -15.64
N HIS A 14 5.77 -10.00 -15.33
CA HIS A 14 5.93 -8.91 -16.28
C HIS A 14 7.11 -8.02 -15.87
N VAL A 15 8.06 -7.82 -16.79
CA VAL A 15 9.23 -6.90 -16.69
C VAL A 15 8.83 -5.43 -16.43
N GLY A 16 7.53 -5.11 -16.33
CA GLY A 16 7.00 -3.75 -16.24
C GLY A 16 6.59 -3.24 -14.86
N ASN A 17 6.45 -4.06 -13.81
CA ASN A 17 5.97 -3.55 -12.52
C ASN A 17 7.09 -3.36 -11.49
N ARG A 18 8.01 -2.44 -11.78
CA ARG A 18 9.04 -1.98 -10.84
C ARG A 18 8.46 -1.13 -9.68
N ASN A 19 7.14 -1.08 -9.53
CA ASN A 19 6.41 -0.22 -8.62
C ASN A 19 5.74 -1.05 -7.50
N THR A 20 6.42 -2.12 -7.06
CA THR A 20 6.04 -2.86 -5.85
C THR A 20 5.96 -1.89 -4.68
N PHE A 21 4.86 -1.99 -3.93
CA PHE A 21 4.72 -1.26 -2.68
C PHE A 21 5.34 -2.10 -1.57
N SER A 22 6.33 -1.55 -0.90
CA SER A 22 6.85 -2.09 0.35
C SER A 22 6.44 -1.18 1.48
N PHE A 23 6.06 -1.78 2.60
CA PHE A 23 5.80 -1.08 3.85
C PHE A 23 7.06 -1.17 4.70
N GLU A 24 7.47 -0.07 5.32
CA GLU A 24 8.65 -0.05 6.19
C GLU A 24 8.22 0.09 7.65
N LEU A 25 8.76 -0.77 8.53
CA LEU A 25 8.47 -0.73 9.96
C LEU A 25 8.85 0.62 10.59
N GLY A 26 9.91 1.26 10.12
CA GLY A 26 10.35 2.58 10.60
C GLY A 26 9.33 3.70 10.37
N TRP A 27 8.29 3.49 9.54
CA TRP A 27 7.22 4.47 9.40
C TRP A 27 6.38 4.61 10.68
N PHE A 28 6.29 3.58 11.51
CA PHE A 28 5.60 3.65 12.80
C PHE A 28 6.30 4.56 13.81
N GLU A 29 7.60 4.79 13.65
CA GLU A 29 8.37 5.70 14.49
C GLU A 29 8.10 7.17 14.15
N ARG A 30 7.46 7.46 13.02
CA ARG A 30 7.09 8.81 12.62
C ARG A 30 5.90 9.29 13.43
N GLU A 31 6.03 10.50 13.98
CA GLU A 31 4.97 11.14 14.73
C GLU A 31 3.69 11.20 13.89
N ARG A 32 2.54 10.89 14.52
CA ARG A 32 1.21 10.97 13.91
C ARG A 32 0.99 10.04 12.70
N PHE A 33 1.91 9.13 12.38
CA PHE A 33 1.73 8.19 11.28
C PHE A 33 0.46 7.34 11.44
N MET A 34 0.18 6.87 12.66
CA MET A 34 -1.02 6.09 12.95
C MET A 34 -2.32 6.91 12.76
N GLU A 35 -2.34 8.18 13.14
CA GLU A 35 -3.48 9.09 12.90
C GLU A 35 -3.71 9.29 11.40
N LEU A 36 -2.62 9.46 10.64
CA LEU A 36 -2.65 9.62 9.20
C LEU A 36 -3.20 8.37 8.52
N ILE A 37 -2.76 7.17 8.92
CA ILE A 37 -3.31 5.90 8.40
C ILE A 37 -4.80 5.78 8.74
N ALA A 38 -5.19 6.05 9.98
CA ALA A 38 -6.57 5.95 10.42
C ALA A 38 -7.49 6.91 9.64
N THR A 39 -7.03 8.14 9.45
CA THR A 39 -7.75 9.17 8.68
C THR A 39 -7.89 8.76 7.22
N GLU A 40 -6.81 8.28 6.60
CA GLU A 40 -6.85 7.86 5.20
C GLU A 40 -7.69 6.60 5.00
N TRP A 41 -7.65 5.68 5.96
CA TRP A 41 -8.49 4.49 5.97
C TRP A 41 -9.96 4.81 6.21
N ALA A 42 -10.31 5.85 6.98
CA ALA A 42 -11.71 6.19 7.23
C ALA A 42 -12.41 6.75 5.97
N ARG A 43 -11.66 7.16 4.94
CA ARG A 43 -12.22 7.70 3.69
C ARG A 43 -13.13 6.69 3.01
N ASP A 44 -14.23 7.18 2.46
CA ASP A 44 -15.13 6.35 1.69
C ASP A 44 -14.43 5.85 0.43
N SER A 45 -14.48 4.53 0.25
CA SER A 45 -13.95 3.84 -0.91
C SER A 45 -15.15 3.31 -1.66
N GLY A 46 -15.56 4.01 -2.72
CA GLY A 46 -16.70 3.63 -3.54
C GLY A 46 -16.64 2.17 -4.02
N GLY A 47 -17.77 1.61 -4.44
CA GLY A 47 -17.85 0.23 -4.91
C GLY A 47 -19.18 -0.41 -4.58
N SER A 48 -19.65 -1.25 -5.49
CA SER A 48 -20.95 -1.92 -5.41
C SER A 48 -20.96 -3.13 -4.46
N SER A 49 -19.81 -3.79 -4.26
CA SER A 49 -19.68 -4.95 -3.36
C SER A 49 -18.62 -4.74 -2.29
N ASN A 50 -18.71 -5.47 -1.18
CA ASN A 50 -17.74 -5.43 -0.09
C ASN A 50 -16.31 -5.75 -0.57
N MET A 51 -16.17 -6.72 -1.48
CA MET A 51 -14.88 -7.08 -2.07
C MET A 51 -14.28 -5.91 -2.87
N VAL A 52 -15.09 -5.26 -3.72
CA VAL A 52 -14.65 -4.12 -4.52
C VAL A 52 -14.27 -2.93 -3.63
N ARG A 53 -15.07 -2.66 -2.59
CA ARG A 53 -14.76 -1.62 -1.59
C ARG A 53 -13.43 -1.88 -0.92
N TRP A 54 -13.20 -3.10 -0.40
CA TRP A 54 -11.94 -3.46 0.25
C TRP A 54 -10.74 -3.33 -0.70
N GLN A 55 -10.87 -3.82 -1.94
CA GLN A 55 -9.82 -3.68 -2.95
C GLN A 55 -9.51 -2.21 -3.26
N ASN A 56 -10.55 -1.37 -3.41
CA ASN A 56 -10.40 0.06 -3.64
C ASN A 56 -9.71 0.74 -2.47
N LYS A 57 -10.10 0.41 -1.24
CA LYS A 57 -9.53 0.95 0.00
C LYS A 57 -8.04 0.65 0.12
N ILE A 58 -7.69 -0.61 -0.10
CA ILE A 58 -6.30 -1.07 -0.04
C ILE A 58 -5.46 -0.47 -1.18
N ARG A 59 -6.02 -0.35 -2.40
CA ARG A 59 -5.34 0.31 -3.53
C ARG A 59 -5.03 1.77 -3.22
N HIS A 60 -6.04 2.48 -2.73
CA HIS A 60 -5.96 3.88 -2.34
C HIS A 60 -4.90 4.10 -1.26
N LEU A 61 -4.95 3.34 -0.17
CA LEU A 61 -3.99 3.44 0.92
C LEU A 61 -2.54 3.22 0.44
N ARG A 62 -2.31 2.21 -0.42
CA ARG A 62 -0.97 1.98 -1.00
C ARG A 62 -0.52 3.10 -1.93
N GLN A 63 -1.42 3.74 -2.68
CA GLN A 63 -1.06 4.87 -3.55
C GLN A 63 -0.68 6.09 -2.70
N PHE A 64 -1.50 6.39 -1.69
CA PHE A 64 -1.25 7.45 -0.73
C PHE A 64 0.11 7.27 -0.04
N LEU A 65 0.39 6.09 0.51
CA LEU A 65 1.62 5.82 1.24
C LEU A 65 2.88 5.90 0.36
N ARG A 66 2.79 5.52 -0.92
CA ARG A 66 3.90 5.74 -1.86
C ARG A 66 4.23 7.22 -2.01
N GLY A 67 3.22 8.09 -2.10
CA GLY A 67 3.41 9.53 -2.19
C GLY A 67 3.98 10.12 -0.91
N TRP A 68 3.42 9.72 0.23
CA TRP A 68 3.89 10.12 1.55
C TRP A 68 5.36 9.71 1.78
N ALA A 69 5.73 8.45 1.53
CA ALA A 69 7.09 7.96 1.73
C ALA A 69 8.11 8.73 0.87
N LYS A 70 7.78 9.02 -0.40
CA LYS A 70 8.63 9.87 -1.27
C LYS A 70 8.82 11.28 -0.71
N ASN A 71 7.77 11.88 -0.17
CA ASN A 71 7.85 13.20 0.46
C ASN A 71 8.74 13.15 1.70
N GLN A 72 8.59 12.14 2.56
CA GLN A 72 9.45 11.94 3.72
C GLN A 72 10.93 11.79 3.33
N SER A 73 11.26 10.90 2.40
CA SER A 73 12.64 10.74 1.92
C SER A 73 13.21 12.00 1.25
N GLY A 74 12.36 12.87 0.72
CA GLY A 74 12.76 14.17 0.18
C GLY A 74 13.13 15.16 1.27
N ILE A 75 12.36 15.20 2.37
CA ILE A 75 12.63 16.04 3.54
C ILE A 75 13.98 15.67 4.18
N TYR A 76 14.25 14.37 4.37
CA TYR A 76 15.52 13.88 4.93
C TYR A 76 16.76 14.12 4.07
N LYS A 77 16.62 14.51 2.80
CA LYS A 77 17.77 14.84 1.93
C LYS A 77 18.13 16.33 1.95
N VAL A 78 17.26 17.16 2.52
CA VAL A 78 17.44 18.61 2.60
C VAL A 78 17.99 19.04 3.97
N GLU A 79 17.85 18.19 4.98
CA GLU A 79 18.57 18.27 6.28
C GLU A 79 19.98 17.69 6.17
#